data_AF-A0A9P7EIJ5-F1
#
_entry.id   AF-A0A9P7EIJ5-F1
#
_cell.length_a   1.000
_cell.length_b   1.000
_cell.length_c   1.000
_cell.angle_alpha   90.00
_cell.angle_beta   90.00
_cell.angle_gamma   90.00
#
_symmetry.space_group_name_H-M   'P 1'
#
loop_
_entity.id
_entity.type
_entity.pdbx_description
1 polymer ?
#
loop_
_entity_poly.entity_id
_entity_poly.type
_entity_poly.pdbx_seq_one_letter_code
_entity_poly.pdbx_strand_id
1 'polypeptide(L)'
;MLPGQVNVELPIPGDIKYSDEVDSLLLNTLMVEWNTYAAHYYHNGKWWTRCSAQVWNEISDFEVLANALKDACEKVVKFAKQ
;
A
#
# COMPACT_ATOMS: atom_id res chain seq x y z
N MET A 1 3.12 20.51 -6.05
CA MET A 1 2.40 19.48 -5.27
C MET A 1 0.93 19.65 -5.61
N LEU A 2 0.28 18.66 -6.24
CA LEU A 2 -1.17 18.74 -6.45
C LEU A 2 -1.86 18.61 -5.09
N PRO A 3 -2.83 19.47 -4.75
CA PRO A 3 -3.35 19.62 -3.38
C PRO A 3 -4.11 18.42 -2.79
N GLY A 4 -4.09 17.23 -3.42
CA GLY A 4 -4.84 16.05 -2.99
C GLY A 4 -4.05 14.74 -2.88
N GLN A 5 -2.72 14.76 -3.06
CA GLN A 5 -1.88 13.56 -2.92
C GLN A 5 -1.03 13.62 -1.65
N VAL A 6 -1.16 12.61 -0.80
CA VAL A 6 -0.38 12.48 0.44
C VAL A 6 0.37 11.14 0.45
N ASN A 7 1.63 11.18 0.89
CA ASN A 7 2.43 9.98 1.09
C ASN A 7 2.32 9.54 2.55
N VAL A 8 2.00 8.27 2.76
CA VAL A 8 1.89 7.64 4.07
C VAL A 8 2.86 6.47 4.13
N GLU A 9 3.62 6.37 5.23
CA GLU A 9 4.52 5.25 5.46
C GLU A 9 3.70 3.97 5.72
N LEU A 10 4.02 2.89 5.01
CA LEU A 10 3.41 1.58 5.22
C LEU A 10 4.14 0.85 6.37
N PRO A 11 3.42 0.08 7.20
CA PRO A 11 4.00 -0.65 8.33
C PRO A 11 4.75 -1.93 7.89
N ILE A 12 5.53 -1.84 6.82
CA ILE A 12 6.43 -2.89 6.34
C ILE A 12 7.84 -2.54 6.82
N PRO A 13 8.51 -3.42 7.58
CA PRO A 13 9.90 -3.23 7.98
C PRO A 13 10.82 -2.90 6.79
N GLY A 14 11.68 -1.88 6.97
CA GLY A 14 12.53 -1.35 5.90
C GLY A 14 13.66 -2.27 5.43
N ASP A 15 13.93 -3.34 6.17
CA ASP A 15 14.83 -4.42 5.75
C ASP A 15 14.22 -5.29 4.63
N ILE A 16 12.88 -5.33 4.53
CA ILE A 16 12.17 -5.94 3.40
C ILE A 16 12.23 -4.97 2.22
N LYS A 17 13.20 -5.17 1.33
CA LYS A 17 13.39 -4.36 0.13
C LYS A 17 12.36 -4.70 -0.95
N TYR A 18 12.27 -3.83 -1.96
CA TYR A 18 11.57 -4.13 -3.19
C TYR A 18 12.12 -5.42 -3.83
N SER A 19 11.19 -6.30 -4.20
CA SER A 19 11.40 -7.40 -5.15
C SER A 19 10.12 -7.56 -5.97
N ASP A 20 10.21 -8.20 -7.13
CA ASP A 20 9.04 -8.38 -8.01
C ASP A 20 7.97 -9.25 -7.35
N GLU A 21 8.35 -10.16 -6.44
CA GLU A 21 7.43 -10.97 -5.64
C GLU A 21 6.69 -10.12 -4.59
N VAL A 22 7.38 -9.21 -3.91
CA VAL A 22 6.76 -8.29 -2.93
C VAL A 22 5.80 -7.34 -3.64
N ASP A 23 6.22 -6.76 -4.77
CA ASP A 23 5.38 -5.88 -5.59
C ASP A 23 4.15 -6.63 -6.12
N SER A 24 4.35 -7.83 -6.66
CA SER A 24 3.25 -8.68 -7.12
C SER A 24 2.27 -9.02 -6.01
N LEU A 25 2.75 -9.32 -4.80
CA LEU A 25 1.91 -9.61 -3.64
C LEU A 25 1.07 -8.40 -3.23
N LEU A 26 1.69 -7.22 -3.16
CA LEU A 26 0.99 -5.97 -2.86
C LEU A 26 -0.05 -5.64 -3.95
N LEU A 27 0.32 -5.75 -5.23
CA LEU A 27 -0.59 -5.52 -6.36
C LEU A 27 -1.76 -6.49 -6.37
N ASN A 28 -1.51 -7.79 -6.18
CA ASN A 28 -2.54 -8.82 -6.23
C ASN A 28 -3.54 -8.65 -5.07
N THR A 29 -3.04 -8.44 -3.86
CA THR A 29 -3.93 -8.19 -2.71
C THR A 29 -4.75 -6.92 -2.89
N LEU A 30 -4.16 -5.80 -3.31
CA LEU A 30 -4.93 -4.56 -3.50
C LEU A 30 -5.93 -4.68 -4.65
N MET A 31 -5.47 -5.03 -5.85
CA MET A 31 -6.28 -4.97 -7.06
C MET A 31 -7.25 -6.14 -7.22
N VAL A 32 -6.82 -7.37 -6.90
CA VAL A 32 -7.60 -8.58 -7.18
C VAL A 32 -8.46 -8.97 -5.99
N GLU A 33 -7.89 -8.97 -4.78
CA GLU A 33 -8.64 -9.38 -3.59
C GLU A 33 -9.54 -8.26 -3.06
N TRP A 34 -9.03 -7.03 -2.99
CA TRP A 34 -9.75 -5.89 -2.41
C TRP A 34 -10.41 -4.96 -3.44
N ASN A 35 -10.15 -5.14 -4.74
CA ASN A 35 -10.65 -4.27 -5.81
C ASN A 35 -10.40 -2.78 -5.56
N THR A 36 -9.25 -2.45 -4.96
CA THR A 36 -8.84 -1.07 -4.66
C THR A 36 -7.37 -0.88 -5.02
N TYR A 37 -6.92 0.36 -5.16
CA TYR A 37 -5.52 0.61 -5.45
C TYR A 37 -5.04 1.97 -4.95
N ALA A 38 -3.86 1.95 -4.33
CA ALA A 38 -3.02 3.11 -4.13
C ALA A 38 -1.58 2.74 -4.50
N ALA A 39 -0.90 3.66 -5.19
CA ALA A 39 0.46 3.44 -5.64
C ALA A 39 1.37 3.25 -4.41
N HIS A 40 2.05 2.11 -4.35
CA HIS A 40 3.04 1.80 -3.33
C HIS A 40 4.44 1.83 -3.94
N TYR A 41 5.44 2.21 -3.15
CA TYR A 41 6.82 2.27 -3.60
C TYR A 41 7.79 2.22 -2.42
N TYR A 42 8.98 1.67 -2.67
CA TYR A 42 10.06 1.64 -1.71
C TYR A 42 11.01 2.83 -1.96
N HIS A 43 11.20 3.68 -0.95
CA HIS A 43 12.06 4.85 -1.04
C HIS A 43 12.68 5.20 0.31
N ASN A 44 13.98 5.53 0.30
CA ASN A 44 14.74 5.94 1.48
C ASN A 44 14.63 4.95 2.67
N GLY A 45 14.76 3.65 2.38
CA GLY A 45 14.75 2.60 3.40
C GLY A 45 13.36 2.24 3.94
N LYS A 46 12.29 2.74 3.33
CA LYS A 46 10.91 2.59 3.82
C LYS A 46 9.92 2.36 2.68
N TRP A 47 8.81 1.71 3.01
CA TRP A 47 7.67 1.58 2.10
C TRP A 47 6.70 2.74 2.29
N TRP A 48 6.22 3.25 1.17
CA TRP A 48 5.28 4.37 1.13
C TRP A 48 4.09 4.00 0.25
N THR A 49 2.93 4.53 0.58
CA THR A 49 1.77 4.57 -0.30
C THR A 49 1.39 6.01 -0.58
N ARG A 50 0.93 6.30 -1.80
CA ARG A 50 0.42 7.61 -2.19
C ARG A 50 -1.10 7.55 -2.34
N CYS A 51 -1.79 8.08 -1.35
CA CYS A 51 -3.24 8.18 -1.35
C CYS A 51 -3.65 9.44 -2.13
N SER A 52 -4.67 9.31 -2.98
CA SER A 52 -5.21 10.41 -3.79
C SER A 52 -6.65 10.68 -3.39
N ALA A 53 -6.92 11.84 -2.80
CA ALA A 53 -8.28 12.29 -2.58
C ALA A 53 -8.89 12.86 -3.86
N GLN A 54 -10.15 12.55 -4.10
CA GLN A 54 -10.94 13.08 -5.22
C GLN A 54 -12.28 13.60 -4.73
N VAL A 55 -12.93 14.42 -5.57
CA VAL A 55 -14.25 15.02 -5.26
C VAL A 55 -15.38 14.00 -5.11
N TRP A 56 -15.15 12.77 -5.57
CA TRP A 56 -16.07 11.63 -5.45
C TRP A 56 -15.64 10.62 -4.37
N ASN A 57 -14.58 10.91 -3.60
CA ASN A 57 -14.21 10.07 -2.47
C ASN A 57 -14.85 10.55 -1.17
N GLU A 58 -15.22 9.58 -0.34
CA GLU A 58 -15.62 9.78 1.05
C GLU A 58 -14.56 9.21 2.00
N ILE A 59 -14.66 9.55 3.29
CA ILE A 59 -13.75 9.02 4.33
C ILE A 59 -13.79 7.48 4.36
N SER A 60 -14.97 6.90 4.17
CA SER A 60 -15.20 5.46 4.11
C SER A 60 -14.36 4.76 3.02
N ASP A 61 -14.09 5.41 1.89
CA ASP A 61 -13.22 4.85 0.84
C ASP A 61 -11.78 4.67 1.34
N PHE A 62 -11.30 5.61 2.15
CA PHE A 62 -9.98 5.54 2.77
C PHE A 62 -9.92 4.49 3.87
N GLU A 63 -11.03 4.22 4.57
CA GLU A 63 -11.10 3.11 5.54
C GLU A 63 -11.01 1.75 4.84
N VAL A 64 -11.68 1.59 3.69
CA VAL A 64 -11.54 0.38 2.85
C VAL A 64 -10.09 0.23 2.37
N LEU A 65 -9.50 1.30 1.82
CA LEU A 65 -8.10 1.29 1.38
C LEU A 65 -7.13 0.98 2.54
N ALA A 66 -7.35 1.53 3.73
CA ALA A 66 -6.52 1.27 4.89
C ALA A 66 -6.55 -0.20 5.31
N ASN A 67 -7.74 -0.83 5.28
CA ASN A 67 -7.88 -2.25 5.56
C ASN A 67 -7.18 -3.12 4.50
N ALA A 68 -7.30 -2.76 3.22
CA ALA A 68 -6.62 -3.45 2.13
C ALA A 68 -5.09 -3.35 2.24
N LEU A 69 -4.57 -2.16 2.53
CA LEU A 69 -3.14 -1.93 2.73
C LEU A 69 -2.63 -2.70 3.96
N LYS A 70 -3.40 -2.74 5.05
CA LYS A 70 -3.04 -3.49 6.24
C LYS A 70 -2.90 -5.00 5.94
N ASP A 71 -3.88 -5.59 5.27
CA ASP A 71 -3.84 -6.99 4.85
C ASP A 71 -2.62 -7.28 3.94
N ALA A 72 -2.38 -6.41 2.94
CA ALA A 72 -1.23 -6.52 2.04
C ALA A 72 0.11 -6.45 2.81
N CYS A 73 0.25 -5.52 3.76
CA CYS A 73 1.46 -5.40 4.58
C CYS A 73 1.68 -6.65 5.46
N GLU A 74 0.62 -7.18 6.08
CA GLU A 74 0.71 -8.40 6.88
C GLU A 74 1.16 -9.61 6.04
N LYS A 75 0.66 -9.74 4.81
CA LYS A 75 1.05 -10.78 3.87
C LYS A 75 2.53 -10.65 3.46
N VAL A 76 3.00 -9.44 3.14
CA VAL A 76 4.42 -9.19 2.83
C VAL A 76 5.32 -9.57 4.00
N VAL A 77 4.97 -9.16 5.22
CA VAL A 77 5.76 -9.48 6.42
C VAL A 77 5.80 -10.98 6.69
N LYS A 78 4.70 -11.70 6.45
CA LYS A 78 4.66 -13.16 6.56
C LYS A 78 5.52 -13.84 5.49
N PHE A 79 5.41 -13.39 4.24
CA PHE A 79 6.19 -13.90 3.11
C PHE A 79 7.70 -13.74 3.33
N ALA A 80 8.16 -12.56 3.76
CA ALA A 80 9.58 -12.29 3.95
C ALA A 80 10.23 -13.01 5.15
N LYS A 81 9.42 -13.59 6.05
CA LYS A 81 9.87 -14.36 7.22
C LYS A 81 9.94 -15.88 6.97
N GLN A 82 9.50 -16.33 5.80
CA GLN A 82 9.59 -17.74 5.37
C GLN A 82 10.97 -18.03 4.80
#